data_AF-A0A1J3D398-F1
#
_entry.id   AF-A0A1J3D398-F1
#
_cell.length_a   1.000
_cell.length_b   1.000
_cell.length_c   1.000
_cell.angle_alpha   90.00
_cell.angle_beta   90.00
_cell.angle_gamma   90.00
#
_symmetry.space_group_name_H-M   'P 1'
#
loop_
_entity.id
_entity.type
_entity.pdbx_description
1 polymer ?
#
loop_
_entity_poly.entity_id
_entity_poly.type
_entity_poly.pdbx_seq_one_letter_code
_entity_poly.pdbx_strand_id
1 'polypeptide(L)'
;KSEVEKFLPGKTQVILKCDMSAWQKLYYKQVTDVGRVGLQTVKGKSKSLQNLTMQLRKCCNHPYLFVGRDYDMWKKPEIVRASGKF
;
A
#
# COMPACT_ATOMS: atom_id res chain seq x y z
N LYS A 1 -1.39 -30.43 30.98
CA LYS A 1 -1.33 -29.24 30.10
C LYS A 1 0.09 -28.89 29.63
N SER A 2 1.13 -29.14 30.45
CA SER A 2 2.53 -28.84 30.13
C SER A 2 3.23 -29.84 29.19
N GLU A 3 2.64 -31.01 28.90
CA GLU A 3 3.27 -32.02 28.03
C GLU A 3 2.93 -31.84 26.53
N VAL A 4 1.88 -31.08 26.22
CA VAL A 4 1.36 -30.91 24.85
C VAL A 4 1.99 -29.71 24.13
N GLU A 5 2.53 -28.74 24.87
CA GLU A 5 3.17 -27.53 24.31
C GLU A 5 4.60 -27.79 23.79
N LYS A 6 5.18 -28.98 24.05
CA LYS A 6 6.57 -29.31 23.67
C LYS A 6 6.81 -29.40 22.16
N PHE A 7 5.75 -29.49 21.35
CA PHE A 7 5.86 -29.63 19.89
C PHE A 7 5.55 -28.33 19.12
N LEU A 8 5.24 -27.22 19.81
CA LEU A 8 4.93 -25.98 19.11
C LEU A 8 6.24 -25.23 18.81
N PRO A 9 6.63 -25.06 17.53
CA PRO A 9 7.81 -24.26 17.20
C PRO A 9 7.64 -22.84 17.73
N GLY A 10 8.70 -22.30 18.33
CA GLY A 10 8.69 -20.95 18.90
C GLY A 10 8.34 -19.90 17.85
N LYS A 11 7.48 -18.95 18.20
CA LYS A 11 7.10 -17.84 17.31
C LYS A 11 8.27 -16.86 17.19
N THR A 12 9.01 -16.93 16.08
CA THR A 12 10.00 -15.90 15.74
C THR A 12 9.29 -14.74 15.04
N GLN A 13 9.51 -13.51 15.53
CA GLN A 13 8.99 -12.29 14.92
C GLN A 13 10.17 -11.48 14.38
N VAL A 14 10.14 -11.17 13.08
CA VAL A 14 11.15 -10.34 12.41
C VAL A 14 10.45 -9.14 11.79
N ILE A 15 10.96 -7.95 12.08
CA ILE A 15 10.44 -6.69 11.51
C ILE A 15 11.35 -6.30 10.35
N LEU A 16 10.85 -6.44 9.12
CA LEU A 16 11.53 -6.00 7.92
C LEU A 16 11.13 -4.55 7.61
N LYS A 17 12.12 -3.65 7.64
CA LYS A 17 11.94 -2.26 7.22
C LYS A 17 12.16 -2.20 5.71
N CYS A 18 11.18 -1.63 4.99
CA CYS A 18 11.23 -1.48 3.54
C CYS A 18 11.17 -0.01 3.16
N ASP A 19 11.91 0.37 2.13
CA ASP A 19 11.83 1.72 1.55
C ASP A 19 10.60 1.89 0.66
N MET A 20 10.13 3.14 0.52
CA MET A 20 9.04 3.46 -0.39
C MET A 20 9.54 3.56 -1.84
N SER A 21 8.76 3.03 -2.78
CA SER A 21 8.99 3.24 -4.21
C SER A 21 8.81 4.71 -4.61
N ALA A 22 9.34 5.10 -5.77
CA ALA A 22 9.18 6.46 -6.29
C ALA A 22 7.71 6.87 -6.43
N TRP A 23 6.85 5.94 -6.87
CA TRP A 23 5.41 6.15 -6.99
C TRP A 23 4.74 6.33 -5.62
N GLN A 24 5.10 5.51 -4.62
CA GLN A 24 4.58 5.65 -3.27
C GLN A 24 4.98 6.99 -2.64
N LYS A 25 6.22 7.45 -2.84
CA LYS A 25 6.68 8.77 -2.36
C LYS A 25 5.88 9.92 -2.97
N LEU A 26 5.59 9.84 -4.27
CA LEU A 26 4.78 10.85 -4.96
C LEU A 26 3.36 10.93 -4.39
N TYR A 27 2.69 9.78 -4.23
CA TYR A 27 1.36 9.74 -3.62
C TYR A 27 1.38 10.21 -2.17
N TYR A 28 2.36 9.81 -1.37
CA TYR A 28 2.51 10.26 0.02
C TYR A 28 2.59 11.79 0.13
N LYS A 29 3.36 12.42 -0.75
CA LYS A 29 3.46 13.87 -0.84
C LYS A 29 2.13 14.51 -1.25
N GLN A 30 1.46 13.98 -2.27
CA GLN A 30 0.15 14.48 -2.71
C GLN A 30 -0.92 14.38 -1.62
N VAL A 31 -0.95 13.27 -0.88
CA VAL A 31 -1.89 13.05 0.23
C VAL A 31 -1.66 14.08 1.34
N THR A 32 -0.39 14.30 1.69
CA THR A 32 0.02 15.16 2.82
C THR A 32 -0.15 16.65 2.48
N ASP A 33 0.26 17.06 1.28
CA ASP A 33 0.30 18.48 0.89
C ASP A 33 -1.06 18.99 0.39
N VAL A 34 -1.79 18.18 -0.38
CA VAL A 34 -3.00 18.62 -1.10
C VAL A 34 -4.28 18.14 -0.43
N GLY A 35 -4.19 17.17 0.48
CA GLY A 35 -5.37 16.57 1.08
C GLY A 35 -6.31 15.94 0.02
N ARG A 36 -5.76 15.40 -1.08
CA ARG A 36 -6.50 14.68 -2.12
C ARG A 36 -5.65 13.52 -2.67
N VAL A 37 -6.32 12.43 -3.06
CA VAL A 37 -5.71 11.28 -3.75
C VAL A 37 -6.50 10.94 -5.01
N GLY A 38 -5.76 10.60 -6.07
CA GLY A 38 -6.30 10.26 -7.38
C GLY A 38 -5.86 11.28 -8.43
N LEU A 39 -5.19 10.79 -9.46
CA LEU A 39 -5.04 11.54 -10.71
C LEU A 39 -6.45 11.87 -11.20
N GLN A 40 -6.73 13.10 -11.62
CA GLN A 40 -8.06 13.53 -12.06
C GLN A 40 -8.61 12.56 -13.12
N THR A 41 -9.38 11.55 -12.71
CA THR A 41 -10.13 10.73 -13.63
C THR A 41 -11.30 11.59 -14.07
N VAL A 42 -11.37 11.88 -15.36
CA VAL A 42 -12.33 12.78 -16.05
C VAL A 42 -13.81 12.50 -15.71
N LYS A 43 -14.13 11.41 -14.99
CA LYS A 43 -15.49 11.05 -14.54
C LYS A 43 -15.59 10.54 -13.08
N GLY A 44 -14.54 10.63 -12.28
CA GLY A 44 -14.51 9.99 -10.95
C GLY A 44 -14.50 11.00 -9.83
N LYS A 45 -15.64 11.18 -9.14
CA LYS A 45 -15.81 11.98 -7.92
C LYS A 45 -14.54 11.92 -7.07
N SER A 46 -13.84 13.06 -6.91
CA SER A 46 -12.72 13.19 -5.98
C SER A 46 -13.20 12.67 -4.64
N LYS A 47 -12.76 11.46 -4.25
CA LYS A 47 -13.19 10.87 -2.98
C LYS A 47 -12.63 11.78 -1.90
N SER A 48 -13.50 12.60 -1.32
CA SER A 48 -13.17 13.46 -0.20
C SER A 48 -12.36 12.66 0.81
N LEU A 49 -11.22 13.20 1.25
CA LEU A 49 -10.35 12.61 2.25
C LEU A 49 -11.04 12.62 3.63
N GLN A 50 -12.12 11.85 3.78
CA GLN A 50 -12.74 11.67 5.09
C GLN A 50 -11.82 10.91 6.06
N ASN A 51 -10.74 10.27 5.57
CA ASN A 51 -9.76 9.59 6.42
C ASN A 51 -8.34 9.57 5.78
N LEU A 52 -7.52 10.56 6.14
CA LEU A 52 -6.10 10.69 5.78
C LEU A 52 -5.30 9.42 6.12
N THR A 53 -5.45 8.92 7.34
CA THR A 53 -4.74 7.73 7.86
C THR A 53 -5.04 6.47 7.03
N MET A 54 -6.26 6.33 6.51
CA MET A 54 -6.61 5.22 5.62
C MET A 54 -5.89 5.31 4.28
N GLN A 55 -5.71 6.51 3.72
CA GLN A 55 -5.00 6.67 2.44
C GLN A 55 -3.50 6.47 2.60
N LEU A 56 -2.90 6.96 3.68
CA LEU A 56 -1.49 6.68 3.99
C LEU A 56 -1.24 5.17 4.11
N ARG A 57 -2.15 4.43 4.77
CA ARG A 57 -2.08 2.96 4.82
C ARG A 57 -2.15 2.31 3.44
N LYS A 58 -3.01 2.80 2.53
CA LYS A 58 -3.09 2.29 1.15
C LYS A 58 -1.82 2.59 0.35
N CYS A 59 -1.24 3.77 0.52
CA CYS A 59 0.00 4.18 -0.14
C CYS A 59 1.16 3.24 0.21
N CYS A 60 1.33 2.91 1.49
CA CYS A 60 2.38 1.99 1.93
C CYS A 60 2.14 0.54 1.47
N ASN A 61 0.91 0.17 1.12
CA ASN A 61 0.61 -1.19 0.65
C ASN A 61 0.90 -1.33 -0.85
N HIS A 62 0.21 -0.55 -1.68
CA HIS A 62 0.41 -0.57 -3.12
C HIS A 62 -0.21 0.67 -3.78
N PRO A 63 0.49 1.40 -4.67
CA PRO A 63 -0.06 2.59 -5.31
C PRO A 63 -1.26 2.30 -6.23
N TYR A 64 -1.35 1.11 -6.82
CA TYR A 64 -2.54 0.69 -7.59
C TYR A 64 -3.85 0.66 -6.81
N LEU A 65 -3.83 0.73 -5.47
CA LEU A 65 -5.06 0.91 -4.69
C LEU A 65 -5.73 2.29 -4.90
N PHE A 66 -5.02 3.24 -5.53
CA PHE A 66 -5.56 4.55 -5.91
C PHE A 66 -6.02 4.62 -7.37
N VAL A 67 -5.53 3.72 -8.22
CA VAL A 67 -5.86 3.64 -9.66
C VAL A 67 -6.92 2.54 -9.80
N GLY A 68 -8.18 2.88 -9.56
CA GLY A 68 -9.26 1.89 -9.59
C GLY A 68 -9.33 1.13 -10.92
N ARG A 69 -9.48 -0.20 -10.85
CA ARG A 69 -9.75 -1.21 -11.92
C ARG A 69 -8.99 -1.16 -13.26
N ASP A 70 -8.21 -0.12 -13.56
CA ASP A 70 -7.55 0.12 -14.85
C ASP A 70 -6.05 -0.24 -14.82
N TYR A 71 -5.66 -1.29 -14.09
CA TYR A 71 -4.30 -1.83 -14.16
C TYR A 71 -4.34 -3.25 -14.73
N ASP A 72 -3.49 -3.48 -15.72
CA ASP A 72 -3.36 -4.78 -16.36
C ASP A 72 -2.58 -5.72 -15.44
N MET A 73 -3.28 -6.67 -14.82
CA MET A 73 -2.70 -7.68 -13.93
C MET A 73 -1.65 -8.56 -14.63
N TRP A 74 -1.66 -8.62 -15.96
CA TRP A 74 -0.68 -9.38 -16.74
C TRP A 74 0.69 -8.69 -16.82
N LYS A 75 0.78 -7.40 -16.47
CA LYS A 75 2.04 -6.66 -16.34
C LYS A 75 2.71 -6.84 -14.97
N LYS A 76 3.00 -8.10 -14.63
CA LYS A 76 3.67 -8.50 -13.37
C LYS A 76 4.92 -7.67 -12.99
N PRO A 77 5.86 -7.32 -13.89
CA PRO A 77 7.05 -6.57 -13.48
C PRO A 77 6.73 -5.13 -13.06
N GLU A 78 5.69 -4.51 -13.63
CA GLU A 78 5.28 -3.16 -13.26
C GLU A 78 4.64 -3.13 -11.87
N ILE A 79 3.91 -4.18 -11.49
CA ILE A 79 3.31 -4.34 -10.16
C ILE A 79 4.40 -4.45 -9.09
N VAL A 80 5.39 -5.32 -9.29
CA VAL A 80 6.49 -5.49 -8.33
C VAL A 80 7.27 -4.18 -8.17
N ARG A 81 7.65 -3.54 -9.29
CA ARG A 81 8.42 -2.28 -9.26
C ARG A 81 7.66 -1.12 -8.60
N ALA A 82 6.33 -1.14 -8.62
CA ALA A 82 5.51 -0.06 -8.10
C ALA A 82 5.45 0.00 -6.58
N SER A 83 5.79 -1.07 -5.84
CA SER A 83 5.71 -1.10 -4.37
C SER A 83 6.98 -1.65 -3.75
N GLY A 84 7.59 -0.91 -2.82
CA GLY A 84 8.84 -1.33 -2.17
C GLY A 84 8.71 -2.49 -1.19
N LYS A 85 7.51 -3.07 -1.03
CA LYS A 85 7.25 -4.28 -0.23
C LYS A 85 7.40 -5.57 -1.03
N PHE A 86 7.34 -5.50 -2.36
CA PHE A 86 7.38 -6.65 -3.25
C PHE A 86 8.74 -6.78 -3.93
#